data_AF-A0A534L0Z0-F1
#
_entry.id   AF-A0A534L0Z0-F1
#
_cell.length_a   1.000
_cell.length_b   1.000
_cell.length_c   1.000
_cell.angle_alpha   90.00
_cell.angle_beta   90.00
_cell.angle_gamma   90.00
#
_symmetry.space_group_name_H-M   'P 1'
#
loop_
_entity.id
_entity.type
_entity.pdbx_description
1 polymer ?
#
loop_
_entity_poly.entity_id
_entity_poly.type
_entity_poly.pdbx_seq_one_letter_code
_entity_poly.pdbx_strand_id
1 'polypeptide(L)'
;ADLWAWSGVYVRRLRVILDRLRGELVEVDQGGRRGFLLRKDLRDMEKAATDRGAVRLLPSFDPFLQGHRRRDHLVDRAHYKQVYKDQGWLAPVVLLDGRVTGTWSYQRGPGKLGVDVKMFTPFSKETRAKAKEEANDLGRFLEAPDVAIRFH
;
A
#
# COMPACT_ATOMS: atom_id res chain seq x y z
N ALA A 1 -5.64 -6.50 -17.41
CA ALA A 1 -4.91 -7.61 -16.76
C ALA A 1 -5.14 -7.62 -15.26
N ASP A 2 -5.02 -6.48 -14.59
CA ASP A 2 -5.22 -6.34 -13.15
C ASP A 2 -6.64 -6.71 -12.71
N LEU A 3 -7.68 -6.22 -13.39
CA LEU A 3 -9.08 -6.56 -13.08
C LEU A 3 -9.34 -8.08 -13.04
N TRP A 4 -8.75 -8.84 -13.97
CA TRP A 4 -8.85 -10.30 -13.96
C TRP A 4 -8.09 -10.91 -12.78
N ALA A 5 -6.88 -10.44 -12.52
CA ALA A 5 -6.04 -10.96 -11.44
C ALA A 5 -6.64 -10.72 -10.06
N TRP A 6 -7.32 -9.58 -9.89
CA TRP A 6 -7.99 -9.22 -8.64
C TRP A 6 -9.37 -9.87 -8.49
N SER A 7 -10.23 -9.83 -9.51
CA SER A 7 -11.62 -10.29 -9.39
C SER A 7 -11.82 -11.78 -9.68
N GLY A 8 -10.86 -12.44 -10.35
CA GLY A 8 -11.04 -13.78 -10.90
C GLY A 8 -12.04 -13.88 -12.06
N VAL A 9 -12.69 -12.78 -12.46
CA VAL A 9 -13.67 -12.76 -13.54
C VAL A 9 -12.99 -13.03 -14.87
N TYR A 10 -13.53 -14.01 -15.62
CA TYR A 10 -12.97 -14.42 -16.90
C TYR A 10 -12.83 -13.24 -17.88
N VAL A 11 -11.70 -13.19 -18.59
CA VAL A 11 -11.30 -12.03 -19.42
C VAL A 11 -12.36 -11.66 -20.46
N ARG A 12 -13.05 -12.64 -21.07
CA ARG A 12 -14.12 -12.35 -22.04
C ARG A 12 -15.29 -11.58 -21.40
N ARG A 13 -15.66 -11.90 -20.17
CA ARG A 13 -16.73 -11.19 -19.43
C ARG A 13 -16.30 -9.79 -19.04
N LEU A 14 -15.05 -9.60 -18.62
CA LEU A 14 -14.50 -8.27 -18.34
C LEU A 14 -14.54 -7.35 -19.57
N ARG A 15 -14.25 -7.87 -20.77
CA ARG A 15 -14.35 -7.07 -22.01
C ARG A 15 -15.76 -6.55 -22.24
N VAL A 16 -16.77 -7.40 -22.06
CA VAL A 16 -18.18 -7.00 -22.18
C VAL A 16 -18.56 -5.93 -21.15
N ILE A 17 -18.08 -6.07 -19.91
CA ILE A 17 -18.33 -5.08 -18.85
C ILE A 17 -17.68 -3.73 -19.20
N LEU A 18 -16.41 -3.74 -19.61
CA LEU A 18 -15.69 -2.52 -19.97
C LEU A 18 -16.30 -1.82 -21.19
N ASP A 19 -16.76 -2.58 -22.19
CA ASP A 19 -17.44 -2.03 -23.36
C ASP A 19 -18.76 -1.34 -22.99
N ARG A 20 -19.57 -1.95 -22.10
CA ARG A 20 -20.79 -1.33 -21.58
C ARG A 20 -20.52 -0.04 -20.81
N LEU A 21 -19.39 0.02 -20.09
CA LEU A 21 -18.99 1.18 -19.29
C LEU A 21 -18.15 2.20 -20.08
N ARG A 22 -17.95 2.04 -21.39
CA ARG A 22 -17.06 2.91 -22.19
C ARG A 22 -17.34 4.41 -22.05
N GLY A 23 -18.61 4.80 -21.90
CA GLY A 23 -18.99 6.20 -21.72
C GLY A 23 -18.60 6.76 -20.34
N GLU A 24 -18.48 5.89 -19.34
CA GLU A 24 -18.14 6.22 -17.96
C GLU A 24 -16.64 6.10 -17.66
N LEU A 25 -15.85 5.60 -18.61
CA LEU A 25 -14.41 5.40 -18.44
C LEU A 25 -13.61 6.41 -19.26
N VAL A 26 -12.43 6.75 -18.74
CA VAL A 26 -11.38 7.46 -19.46
C VAL A 26 -10.10 6.64 -19.43
N GLU A 27 -9.40 6.56 -20.56
CA GLU A 27 -8.07 5.95 -20.58
C GLU A 27 -7.05 6.91 -19.97
N VAL A 28 -6.19 6.37 -19.10
CA VAL A 28 -5.10 7.10 -18.46
C VAL A 28 -3.78 6.40 -18.71
N ASP A 29 -2.72 7.17 -18.91
CA ASP A 29 -1.35 6.65 -18.96
C ASP A 29 -0.65 6.87 -17.62
N GLN A 30 -0.13 5.78 -17.05
CA GLN A 30 0.66 5.81 -15.82
C GLN A 30 2.07 5.32 -16.13
N GLY A 31 2.91 6.23 -16.66
CA GLY A 31 4.31 5.92 -16.98
C GLY A 31 4.44 4.81 -18.01
N GLY A 32 3.67 4.90 -19.10
CA GLY A 32 3.62 3.90 -20.17
C GLY A 32 2.73 2.69 -19.88
N ARG A 33 2.06 2.64 -18.72
CA ARG A 33 1.03 1.65 -18.41
C ARG A 33 -0.35 2.26 -18.60
N ARG A 34 -1.05 1.83 -19.66
CA ARG A 34 -2.44 2.23 -19.89
C ARG A 34 -3.38 1.58 -18.88
N GLY A 35 -4.26 2.38 -18.31
CA GLY A 35 -5.32 1.98 -17.40
C GLY A 35 -6.63 2.70 -17.70
N PHE A 36 -7.65 2.41 -16.90
CA PHE A 36 -8.93 3.10 -16.95
C PHE A 36 -9.18 3.79 -15.62
N LEU A 37 -9.73 5.00 -15.67
CA LEU A 37 -10.28 5.73 -14.54
C LEU A 37 -11.78 5.98 -14.80
N LEU A 38 -12.59 6.07 -13.75
CA LEU A 38 -13.96 6.55 -13.89
C LEU A 38 -13.93 8.03 -14.28
N ARG A 39 -14.68 8.39 -15.32
CA ARG A 39 -14.75 9.74 -15.87
C ARG A 39 -15.14 10.78 -14.80
N LYS A 40 -16.04 10.41 -13.89
CA LYS A 40 -16.47 11.26 -12.78
C LYS A 40 -15.34 11.60 -11.79
N ASP A 41 -14.35 10.71 -11.66
CA ASP A 41 -13.25 10.85 -10.70
C ASP A 41 -12.03 11.56 -11.32
N LEU A 42 -12.06 11.89 -12.62
CA LEU A 42 -10.94 12.53 -13.31
C LEU A 42 -10.56 13.87 -12.67
N ARG A 43 -11.57 14.71 -12.34
CA ARG A 43 -11.32 16.02 -11.72
C ARG A 43 -10.72 15.91 -10.33
N ASP A 44 -11.11 14.89 -9.58
CA ASP A 44 -10.59 14.67 -8.23
C ASP A 44 -9.16 14.13 -8.28
N MET A 45 -8.87 13.25 -9.24
CA MET A 45 -7.52 12.76 -9.50
C MET A 45 -6.56 13.88 -9.93
N GLU A 46 -6.98 14.78 -10.82
CA GLU A 46 -6.17 15.93 -11.25
C GLU A 46 -5.87 16.92 -10.11
N LYS A 47 -6.78 17.04 -9.15
CA LYS A 47 -6.61 17.90 -7.97
C LYS A 47 -5.89 17.22 -6.82
N ALA A 48 -5.75 15.90 -6.86
CA ALA A 48 -5.13 15.15 -5.79
C ALA A 48 -3.68 15.60 -5.60
N ALA A 49 -3.39 16.26 -4.49
CA ALA A 49 -2.04 16.62 -4.14
C ALA A 49 -1.25 15.35 -3.82
N THR A 50 -0.02 15.25 -4.33
CA THR A 50 0.92 14.24 -3.84
C THR A 50 1.39 14.67 -2.46
N ASP A 51 0.97 13.94 -1.43
CA ASP A 51 1.47 14.13 -0.07
C ASP A 51 2.90 13.57 0.03
N ARG A 52 3.87 14.42 -0.29
CA ARG A 52 5.29 14.03 -0.29
C ARG A 52 5.79 13.83 1.13
N GLY A 53 6.58 12.78 1.31
CA GLY A 53 7.03 12.29 2.60
C GLY A 53 5.93 11.60 3.40
N ALA A 54 4.79 11.21 2.82
CA ALA A 54 3.73 10.51 3.55
C ALA A 54 4.21 9.12 3.95
N VAL A 55 4.04 8.76 5.23
CA VAL A 55 4.38 7.44 5.77
C VAL A 55 3.10 6.71 6.19
N ARG A 56 3.00 5.41 5.86
CA ARG A 56 1.90 4.56 6.35
C ARG A 56 2.42 3.22 6.84
N LEU A 57 1.91 2.75 7.98
CA LEU A 57 2.12 1.39 8.47
C LEU A 57 0.94 0.50 8.07
N LEU A 58 1.04 -0.15 6.90
CA LEU A 58 -0.03 -1.03 6.43
C LEU A 58 0.09 -2.41 7.06
N PRO A 59 -1.01 -3.00 7.57
CA PRO A 59 -1.00 -4.33 8.15
C PRO A 59 -0.78 -5.41 7.09
N SER A 60 -0.53 -6.64 7.54
CA SER A 60 -0.58 -7.80 6.66
C SER A 60 -1.89 -7.85 5.87
N PHE A 61 -1.80 -8.26 4.61
CA PHE A 61 -2.97 -8.43 3.73
C PHE A 61 -3.78 -7.16 3.44
N ASP A 62 -3.19 -5.97 3.63
CA ASP A 62 -3.84 -4.73 3.22
C ASP A 62 -4.23 -4.75 1.72
N PRO A 63 -5.48 -4.38 1.35
CA PRO A 63 -5.93 -4.37 -0.04
C PRO A 63 -5.07 -3.55 -0.99
N PHE A 64 -4.41 -2.49 -0.50
CA PHE A 64 -3.50 -1.66 -1.28
C PHE A 64 -2.38 -2.49 -1.95
N LEU A 65 -1.94 -3.56 -1.28
CA LEU A 65 -0.85 -4.43 -1.76
C LEU A 65 -1.33 -5.54 -2.72
N GLN A 66 -2.64 -5.69 -2.89
CA GLN A 66 -3.23 -6.84 -3.58
C GLN A 66 -3.91 -6.50 -4.91
N GLY A 67 -4.27 -5.22 -5.13
CA GLY A 67 -5.11 -4.80 -6.27
C GLY A 67 -4.52 -5.02 -7.67
N HIS A 68 -3.19 -5.07 -7.79
CA HIS A 68 -2.52 -5.14 -9.09
C HIS A 68 -1.81 -6.47 -9.33
N ARG A 69 -1.86 -6.94 -10.58
CA ARG A 69 -1.15 -8.17 -10.99
C ARG A 69 0.36 -7.98 -10.91
N ARG A 70 0.85 -6.82 -11.35
CA ARG A 70 2.26 -6.43 -11.28
C ARG A 70 2.44 -5.40 -10.17
N ARG A 71 3.41 -5.63 -9.29
CA ARG A 71 3.63 -4.83 -8.08
C ARG A 71 4.93 -4.01 -8.10
N ASP A 72 5.57 -3.89 -9.26
CA ASP A 72 6.83 -3.12 -9.40
C ASP A 72 6.66 -1.62 -9.09
N HIS A 73 5.43 -1.12 -9.19
CA HIS A 73 5.08 0.25 -8.81
C HIS A 73 4.97 0.43 -7.29
N LEU A 74 4.85 -0.67 -6.52
CA LEU A 74 4.77 -0.66 -5.06
C LEU A 74 6.09 -1.09 -4.42
N VAL A 75 6.65 -2.22 -4.86
CA VAL A 75 7.83 -2.84 -4.23
C VAL A 75 8.92 -3.05 -5.27
N ASP A 76 10.14 -2.67 -4.91
CA ASP A 76 11.31 -2.96 -5.73
C ASP A 76 11.59 -4.47 -5.75
N ARG A 77 12.02 -4.98 -6.90
CA ARG A 77 12.21 -6.41 -7.12
C ARG A 77 13.16 -7.05 -6.09
N ALA A 78 14.15 -6.32 -5.61
CA ALA A 78 15.09 -6.77 -4.58
C ALA A 78 14.42 -7.11 -3.24
N HIS A 79 13.27 -6.49 -2.94
CA HIS A 79 12.55 -6.66 -1.67
C HIS A 79 11.24 -7.44 -1.82
N TYR A 80 10.87 -7.84 -3.04
CA TYR A 80 9.60 -8.52 -3.32
C TYR A 80 9.35 -9.71 -2.39
N LYS A 81 10.36 -10.57 -2.16
CA LYS A 81 10.26 -11.77 -1.31
C LYS A 81 10.22 -11.48 0.20
N GLN A 82 10.57 -10.26 0.62
CA GLN A 82 10.41 -9.83 2.01
C GLN A 82 8.95 -9.45 2.31
N VAL A 83 8.24 -8.96 1.29
CA VAL A 83 6.84 -8.53 1.36
C VAL A 83 5.87 -9.68 1.02
N TYR A 84 6.04 -10.28 -0.16
CA TYR A 84 5.24 -11.39 -0.67
C TYR A 84 5.99 -12.70 -0.45
N LYS A 85 5.71 -13.33 0.69
CA LYS A 85 6.38 -14.56 1.12
C LYS A 85 5.69 -15.80 0.54
N ASP A 86 6.29 -16.94 0.80
CA ASP A 86 5.74 -18.23 0.37
C ASP A 86 4.41 -18.52 1.09
N GLN A 87 3.65 -19.48 0.56
CA GLN A 87 2.31 -19.82 1.05
C GLN A 87 1.31 -18.64 1.08
N GLY A 88 1.56 -17.62 0.25
CA GLY A 88 0.67 -16.47 0.11
C GLY A 88 0.73 -15.48 1.28
N TRP A 89 1.70 -15.61 2.19
CA TRP A 89 1.81 -14.70 3.32
C TRP A 89 2.28 -13.30 2.87
N LEU A 90 1.49 -12.28 3.20
CA LEU A 90 1.80 -10.87 2.93
C LEU A 90 2.23 -10.17 4.22
N ALA A 91 3.47 -9.66 4.23
CA ALA A 91 4.01 -8.96 5.39
C ALA A 91 3.33 -7.60 5.62
N PRO A 92 3.28 -7.10 6.87
CA PRO A 92 3.02 -5.69 7.12
C PRO A 92 4.16 -4.85 6.55
N VAL A 93 3.82 -3.73 5.93
CA VAL A 93 4.78 -2.88 5.20
C VAL A 93 4.77 -1.45 5.68
N VAL A 94 5.92 -0.80 5.52
CA VAL A 94 6.04 0.65 5.62
C VAL A 94 5.96 1.22 4.23
N LEU A 95 5.01 2.13 4.00
CA LEU A 95 4.98 2.96 2.80
C LEU A 95 5.69 4.28 3.06
N LEU A 96 6.44 4.74 2.08
CA LEU A 96 6.87 6.14 1.92
C LEU A 96 6.46 6.57 0.52
N ASP A 97 5.66 7.62 0.40
CA ASP A 97 5.15 8.13 -0.88
C ASP A 97 4.47 7.04 -1.75
N GLY A 98 3.70 6.16 -1.10
CA GLY A 98 2.99 5.06 -1.75
C GLY A 98 3.88 3.88 -2.19
N ARG A 99 5.19 3.93 -1.93
CA ARG A 99 6.12 2.82 -2.21
C ARG A 99 6.53 2.09 -0.94
N VAL A 100 6.69 0.78 -1.03
CA VAL A 100 7.16 -0.05 0.07
C VAL A 100 8.64 0.20 0.30
N THR A 101 8.98 0.67 1.49
CA THR A 101 10.37 1.00 1.90
C THR A 101 10.84 0.20 3.11
N GLY A 102 9.98 -0.67 3.64
CA GLY A 102 10.32 -1.55 4.75
C GLY A 102 9.17 -2.48 5.12
N THR A 103 9.41 -3.29 6.13
CA THR A 103 8.40 -4.11 6.79
C THR A 103 8.30 -3.73 8.26
N TRP A 104 7.19 -4.03 8.90
CA TRP A 104 7.06 -3.83 10.34
C TRP A 104 6.36 -5.01 11.01
N SER A 105 6.43 -5.04 12.33
CA SER A 105 5.72 -5.99 13.18
C SER A 105 5.38 -5.32 14.50
N TYR A 106 4.45 -5.91 15.26
CA TYR A 106 4.15 -5.44 16.60
C TYR A 106 3.93 -6.58 17.58
N GLN A 107 4.12 -6.28 18.85
CA GLN A 107 3.80 -7.13 19.99
C GLN A 107 2.94 -6.35 20.97
N ARG A 108 1.84 -6.95 21.42
CA ARG A 108 0.96 -6.32 22.42
C ARG A 108 1.24 -6.85 23.82
N GLY A 109 1.15 -5.95 24.78
CA GLY A 109 1.01 -6.27 26.20
C GLY A 109 -0.12 -5.44 26.82
N PRO A 110 -0.40 -5.61 28.12
CA PRO A 110 -1.40 -4.80 28.81
C PRO A 110 -1.08 -3.32 28.73
N GLY A 111 -1.88 -2.55 27.96
CA GLY A 111 -1.69 -1.12 27.73
C GLY A 111 -0.44 -0.72 26.93
N LYS A 112 0.32 -1.69 26.39
CA LYS A 112 1.62 -1.47 25.74
C LYS A 112 1.67 -2.03 24.32
N LEU A 113 2.36 -1.32 23.44
CA LEU A 113 2.60 -1.74 22.06
C LEU A 113 4.09 -1.60 21.71
N GLY A 114 4.76 -2.72 21.51
CA GLY A 114 6.08 -2.74 20.88
C GLY A 114 5.94 -2.78 19.37
N VAL A 115 6.53 -1.83 18.65
CA VAL A 115 6.54 -1.76 17.18
C VAL A 115 7.99 -1.86 16.69
N ASP A 116 8.25 -2.83 15.82
CA ASP A 116 9.55 -3.01 15.19
C ASP A 116 9.43 -2.69 13.71
N VAL A 117 10.22 -1.71 13.25
CA VAL A 117 10.28 -1.28 11.85
C VAL A 117 11.61 -1.70 11.26
N LYS A 118 11.58 -2.49 10.20
CA LYS A 118 12.76 -2.89 9.43
C LYS A 118 12.78 -2.15 8.09
N MET A 119 13.78 -1.31 7.90
CA MET A 119 13.91 -0.48 6.70
C MET A 119 14.71 -1.22 5.63
N PHE A 120 14.35 -1.06 4.37
CA PHE A 120 15.15 -1.56 3.24
C PHE A 120 16.33 -0.64 2.94
N THR A 121 16.13 0.66 3.17
CA THR A 121 17.15 1.71 3.07
C THR A 121 17.03 2.64 4.28
N PRO A 122 18.12 3.26 4.75
CA PRO A 122 18.07 4.17 5.89
C PRO A 122 17.02 5.27 5.74
N PHE A 123 16.11 5.38 6.70
CA PHE A 123 15.13 6.46 6.75
C PHE A 123 15.75 7.77 7.22
N SER A 124 15.29 8.88 6.64
CA SER A 124 15.56 10.22 7.14
C SER A 124 14.97 10.41 8.56
N LYS A 125 15.43 11.45 9.26
CA LYS A 125 14.86 11.82 10.56
C LYS A 125 13.36 12.12 10.46
N GLU A 126 12.92 12.75 9.37
CA GLU A 126 11.52 13.07 9.13
C GLU A 126 10.67 11.81 8.91
N THR A 127 11.14 10.87 8.08
CA THR A 127 10.43 9.61 7.83
C THR A 127 10.30 8.79 9.12
N ARG A 128 11.32 8.79 9.99
CA ARG A 128 11.24 8.14 11.30
C ARG A 128 10.22 8.81 12.23
N ALA A 129 10.12 10.13 12.20
CA ALA A 129 9.13 10.87 12.99
C ALA A 129 7.71 10.49 12.55
N LYS A 130 7.42 10.50 11.25
CA LYS A 130 6.10 10.11 10.71
C LYS A 130 5.78 8.63 10.95
N ALA A 131 6.77 7.73 10.86
CA ALA A 131 6.59 6.33 11.22
C ALA A 131 6.22 6.16 12.71
N LYS A 132 6.76 7.01 13.60
CA LYS A 132 6.41 7.03 15.02
C LYS A 132 4.98 7.55 15.24
N GLU A 133 4.55 8.54 14.46
CA GLU A 133 3.16 9.02 14.49
C GLU A 133 2.18 7.92 14.09
N GLU A 134 2.46 7.19 13.01
CA GLU A 134 1.65 6.03 12.59
C GLU A 134 1.63 4.92 13.65
N ALA A 135 2.76 4.64 14.31
CA ALA A 135 2.81 3.67 15.41
C ALA A 135 1.99 4.12 16.63
N ASN A 136 1.98 5.42 16.94
CA ASN A 136 1.15 5.98 18.00
C ASN A 136 -0.34 5.90 17.67
N ASP A 137 -0.73 6.17 16.41
CA ASP A 137 -2.12 6.03 15.98
C ASP A 137 -2.57 4.57 16.03
N LEU A 138 -1.69 3.64 15.67
CA LEU A 138 -1.92 2.23 15.88
C LEU A 138 -2.10 1.89 17.37
N GLY A 139 -1.27 2.43 18.27
CA GLY A 139 -1.44 2.29 19.71
C GLY A 139 -2.80 2.77 20.21
N ARG A 140 -3.24 3.94 19.74
CA ARG A 140 -4.59 4.48 20.02
C ARG A 140 -5.68 3.53 19.53
N PHE A 141 -5.60 3.07 18.28
CA PHE A 141 -6.58 2.14 17.68
C PHE A 141 -6.66 0.81 18.44
N LEU A 142 -5.54 0.34 18.99
CA LEU A 142 -5.43 -0.94 19.68
C LEU A 142 -5.57 -0.85 21.20
N GLU A 143 -5.95 0.33 21.72
CA GLU A 143 -6.10 0.61 23.15
C GLU A 143 -4.81 0.29 23.95
N ALA A 144 -3.66 0.53 23.33
CA ALA A 144 -2.33 0.30 23.88
C ALA A 144 -1.48 1.59 23.75
N PRO A 145 -1.72 2.60 24.61
CA PRO A 145 -1.16 3.94 24.45
C PRO A 145 0.34 4.05 24.73
N ASP A 146 0.93 3.10 25.48
CA ASP A 146 2.38 3.07 25.74
C ASP A 146 3.11 2.40 24.56
N VAL A 147 3.41 3.19 23.53
CA VAL A 147 4.03 2.74 22.28
C VAL A 147 5.54 2.90 22.32
N ALA A 148 6.25 1.78 22.18
CA ALA A 148 7.70 1.73 22.00
C ALA A 148 8.04 1.32 20.56
N ILE A 149 8.71 2.20 19.81
CA ILE A 149 9.13 1.93 18.43
C ILE A 149 10.64 1.72 18.33
N ARG A 150 11.05 0.68 17.59
CA ARG A 150 12.45 0.39 17.26
C ARG A 150 12.62 0.33 15.74
N PHE A 151 13.73 0.86 15.27
CA PHE A 151 14.09 0.89 13.85
C PHE A 151 15.35 0.05 13.61
N HIS A 152 15.29 -0.82 12.62
CA HIS A 152 16.33 -1.76 12.21
C HIS A 152 16.73 -1.54 10.76
#